data_AF-A0A1V2L9B5-F1
#
_entry.id   AF-A0A1V2L9B5-F1
#
_cell.length_a   1.000
_cell.length_b   1.000
_cell.length_c   1.000
_cell.angle_alpha   90.00
_cell.angle_beta   90.00
_cell.angle_gamma   90.00
#
_symmetry.space_group_name_H-M   'P 1'
#
loop_
_entity.id
_entity.type
_entity.pdbx_description
1 polymer ?
#
loop_
_entity_poly.entity_id
_entity_poly.type
_entity_poly.pdbx_seq_one_letter_code
_entity_poly.pdbx_strand_id
1 'polypeptide(L)'
;MVFDNLQNTRNDDDAVVLCNILTSLFKSHVLPTYYTKSTQFIMFLFTQLSPEFMDSFLVTLVDLSFAPEESIEKLSYLARAKMLQTSQIISILNFLMNWLNKFVEEREIEIVNGVNMDRFKLFYSTFQVLLYVFCFRHSLLKTDDDDWVLGLDKFFQRMVITKFNPLKFCNENVVLMFAKIAQEENVAYCFSIIQKNKNERLKGISGTKLSVSSGDSSNSKLNLAKQQFVDLEGYFPFDPLFLKESKREIRDYYIEWSTISRDYESDTDDFDDLANDAKEAVRRNSMNVDDDDDDSDS
;
A
#
# COMPACT_ATOMS: atom_id res chain seq x y z
N MET A 1 -24.71 14.66 12.48
CA MET A 1 -24.81 16.14 12.44
C MET A 1 -23.97 16.77 11.33
N VAL A 2 -22.63 16.66 11.32
CA VAL A 2 -21.84 17.21 10.19
C VAL A 2 -22.12 16.44 8.90
N PHE A 3 -22.10 15.11 8.93
CA PHE A 3 -22.39 14.28 7.75
C PHE A 3 -23.81 14.50 7.20
N ASP A 4 -24.82 14.56 8.07
CA ASP A 4 -26.21 14.84 7.69
C ASP A 4 -26.37 16.21 7.02
N ASN A 5 -25.66 17.23 7.51
CA ASN A 5 -25.70 18.57 6.90
C ASN A 5 -25.03 18.60 5.52
N LEU A 6 -23.92 17.87 5.33
CA LEU A 6 -23.23 17.78 4.04
C LEU A 6 -24.08 17.10 2.95
N GLN A 7 -24.85 16.08 3.31
CA GLN A 7 -25.77 15.42 2.37
C GLN A 7 -26.89 16.36 1.88
N ASN A 8 -27.32 17.30 2.73
CA ASN A 8 -28.35 18.29 2.38
C ASN A 8 -27.84 19.45 1.51
N THR A 9 -26.51 19.66 1.41
CA THR A 9 -25.90 20.78 0.66
C THR A 9 -25.71 20.47 -0.84
N ARG A 10 -26.26 19.36 -1.35
CA ARG A 10 -25.97 18.79 -2.67
C ARG A 10 -26.37 19.64 -3.89
N ASN A 11 -27.14 20.72 -3.71
CA ASN A 11 -27.85 21.39 -4.81
C ASN A 11 -27.60 22.91 -4.94
N ASP A 12 -26.52 23.48 -4.38
CA ASP A 12 -26.34 24.94 -4.35
C ASP A 12 -24.97 25.39 -4.86
N ASP A 13 -24.87 26.60 -5.41
CA ASP A 13 -23.59 27.24 -5.80
C ASP A 13 -22.62 27.31 -4.61
N ASP A 14 -23.15 27.32 -3.39
CA ASP A 14 -22.42 27.24 -2.13
C ASP A 14 -21.63 25.92 -1.96
N ALA A 15 -22.02 24.84 -2.66
CA ALA A 15 -21.32 23.55 -2.57
C ALA A 15 -19.92 23.62 -3.17
N VAL A 16 -19.72 24.39 -4.25
CA VAL A 16 -18.39 24.59 -4.85
C VAL A 16 -17.49 25.38 -3.92
N VAL A 17 -18.03 26.44 -3.30
CA VAL A 17 -17.31 27.25 -2.31
C VAL A 17 -16.92 26.40 -1.11
N LEU A 18 -17.85 25.59 -0.59
CA LEU A 18 -17.59 24.66 0.49
C LEU A 18 -16.52 23.62 0.13
N CYS A 19 -16.55 23.08 -1.09
CA CYS A 19 -15.54 22.16 -1.61
C CYS A 19 -14.13 22.77 -1.55
N ASN A 20 -14.00 24.01 -2.02
CA ASN A 20 -12.73 24.73 -2.04
C ASN A 20 -12.23 25.02 -0.61
N ILE A 21 -13.12 25.42 0.29
CA ILE A 21 -12.80 25.64 1.71
C ILE A 21 -12.34 24.33 2.36
N LEU A 22 -13.10 23.24 2.19
CA LEU A 22 -12.76 21.93 2.75
C LEU A 22 -11.45 21.40 2.18
N THR A 23 -11.18 21.58 0.89
CA THR A 23 -9.91 21.21 0.25
C THR A 23 -8.75 22.01 0.84
N SER A 24 -8.93 23.32 1.04
CA SER A 24 -7.92 24.19 1.65
C SER A 24 -7.63 23.80 3.11
N LEU A 25 -8.67 23.51 3.89
CA LEU A 25 -8.55 23.01 5.27
C LEU A 25 -7.90 21.62 5.31
N PHE A 26 -8.24 20.75 4.38
CA PHE A 26 -7.61 19.44 4.24
C PHE A 26 -6.11 19.59 4.02
N LYS A 27 -5.69 20.45 3.08
CA LYS A 27 -4.28 20.72 2.79
C LYS A 27 -3.53 21.34 3.97
N SER A 28 -4.13 22.31 4.65
CA SER A 28 -3.45 23.11 5.68
C SER A 28 -3.46 22.47 7.07
N HIS A 29 -4.46 21.66 7.40
CA HIS A 29 -4.64 21.13 8.77
C HIS A 29 -4.68 19.60 8.82
N VAL A 30 -5.37 18.94 7.89
CA VAL A 30 -5.52 17.47 7.93
C VAL A 30 -4.25 16.78 7.46
N LEU A 31 -3.64 17.24 6.36
CA LEU A 31 -2.41 16.64 5.83
C LEU A 31 -1.21 16.76 6.79
N PRO A 32 -0.92 17.91 7.42
CA PRO A 32 0.22 18.01 8.33
C PRO A 32 0.00 17.27 9.65
N THR A 33 -1.26 16.98 10.00
CA THR A 33 -1.59 16.25 11.23
C THR A 33 -1.53 14.75 10.97
N TYR A 34 -0.33 14.21 11.16
CA TYR A 34 -0.06 12.79 11.00
C TYR A 34 -0.95 11.92 11.91
N TYR A 35 -1.33 10.72 11.43
CA TYR A 35 -2.19 9.74 12.11
C TYR A 35 -3.63 10.17 12.45
N THR A 36 -4.17 11.20 11.79
CA THR A 36 -5.61 11.47 11.90
C THR A 36 -6.40 10.34 11.22
N LYS A 37 -7.28 9.66 11.97
CA LYS A 37 -8.03 8.47 11.49
C LYS A 37 -9.47 8.75 11.06
N SER A 38 -9.96 9.98 11.25
CA SER A 38 -11.39 10.27 11.09
C SER A 38 -11.70 11.56 10.36
N THR A 39 -10.86 12.60 10.46
CA THR A 39 -11.11 13.91 9.86
C THR A 39 -11.09 13.87 8.32
N GLN A 40 -10.22 13.05 7.74
CA GLN A 40 -10.13 12.82 6.30
C GLN A 40 -11.42 12.25 5.69
N PHE A 41 -12.26 11.58 6.51
CA PHE A 41 -13.52 11.01 6.02
C PHE A 41 -14.60 12.08 5.74
N ILE A 42 -14.44 13.28 6.27
CA ILE A 42 -15.30 14.43 5.91
C ILE A 42 -15.08 14.76 4.42
N MET A 43 -13.82 14.88 4.00
CA MET A 43 -13.47 15.12 2.61
C MET A 43 -13.83 13.91 1.73
N PHE A 44 -13.60 12.69 2.23
CA PHE A 44 -13.96 11.44 1.54
C PHE A 44 -15.44 11.36 1.17
N LEU A 45 -16.34 11.76 2.08
CA LEU A 45 -17.77 11.74 1.81
C LEU A 45 -18.21 12.90 0.92
N PHE A 46 -17.70 14.10 1.20
CA PHE A 46 -18.12 15.30 0.48
C PHE A 46 -17.78 15.22 -1.01
N THR A 47 -16.57 14.74 -1.33
CA THR A 47 -16.12 14.59 -2.71
C THR A 47 -16.97 13.60 -3.49
N GLN A 48 -17.52 12.56 -2.85
CA GLN A 48 -18.38 11.56 -3.49
C GLN A 48 -19.82 12.02 -3.76
N LEU A 49 -20.18 13.25 -3.41
CA LEU A 49 -21.51 13.82 -3.70
C LEU A 49 -21.69 14.22 -5.17
N SER A 50 -20.58 14.55 -5.86
CA SER A 50 -20.57 14.94 -7.27
C SER A 50 -19.32 14.38 -8.00
N PRO A 51 -19.46 13.85 -9.23
CA PRO A 51 -18.33 13.44 -10.06
C PRO A 51 -17.26 14.52 -10.25
N GLU A 52 -17.68 15.78 -10.39
CA GLU A 52 -16.79 16.92 -10.60
C GLU A 52 -15.90 17.18 -9.37
N PHE A 53 -16.44 16.99 -8.16
CA PHE A 53 -15.68 17.10 -6.93
C PHE A 53 -14.70 15.94 -6.76
N MET A 54 -15.08 14.73 -7.19
CA MET A 54 -14.16 13.60 -7.22
C MET A 54 -12.98 13.87 -8.15
N ASP A 55 -13.21 14.38 -9.37
CA ASP A 55 -12.15 14.69 -10.32
C ASP A 55 -11.18 15.75 -9.77
N SER A 56 -11.73 16.87 -9.28
CA SER A 56 -10.93 17.95 -8.68
C SER A 56 -10.09 17.45 -7.49
N PHE A 57 -10.68 16.58 -6.66
CA PHE A 57 -9.98 16.00 -5.52
C PHE A 57 -8.91 14.98 -5.96
N LEU A 58 -9.18 14.13 -6.96
CA LEU A 58 -8.21 13.18 -7.49
C LEU A 58 -6.98 13.89 -8.05
N VAL A 59 -7.17 14.96 -8.84
CA VAL A 59 -6.06 15.79 -9.33
C VAL A 59 -5.26 16.36 -8.15
N THR A 60 -5.95 16.93 -7.16
CA THR A 60 -5.30 17.42 -5.94
C THR A 60 -4.50 16.33 -5.22
N LEU A 61 -5.04 15.11 -5.09
CA LEU A 61 -4.34 14.01 -4.43
C LEU A 61 -3.10 13.57 -5.22
N VAL A 62 -3.16 13.55 -6.55
CA VAL A 62 -2.00 13.26 -7.41
C VAL A 62 -0.94 14.34 -7.22
N ASP A 63 -1.29 15.62 -7.33
CA ASP A 63 -0.35 16.73 -7.14
C ASP A 63 0.36 16.66 -5.79
N LEU A 64 -0.39 16.35 -4.74
CA LEU A 64 0.14 16.18 -3.39
C LEU A 64 1.01 14.94 -3.23
N SER A 65 0.76 13.86 -3.97
CA SER A 65 1.50 12.61 -3.87
C SER A 65 2.88 12.69 -4.54
N PHE A 66 3.00 13.56 -5.55
CA PHE A 66 4.27 13.79 -6.26
C PHE A 66 4.98 15.08 -5.80
N ALA A 67 4.43 15.79 -4.81
CA ALA A 67 5.09 16.90 -4.16
C ALA A 67 6.29 16.42 -3.31
N PRO A 68 7.38 17.20 -3.23
CA PRO A 68 8.50 16.86 -2.37
C PRO A 68 8.04 16.82 -0.89
N GLU A 69 8.53 15.82 -0.14
CA GLU A 69 8.25 15.58 1.29
C GLU A 69 6.92 14.93 1.66
N GLU A 70 6.04 14.65 0.70
CA GLU A 70 4.70 14.11 0.98
C GLU A 70 4.56 12.60 0.70
N SER A 71 3.73 11.91 1.47
CA SER A 71 3.45 10.47 1.29
C SER A 71 2.40 10.20 0.20
N ILE A 72 2.65 9.21 -0.67
CA ILE A 72 1.78 8.78 -1.78
C ILE A 72 0.55 7.97 -1.29
N GLU A 73 0.53 7.54 -0.02
CA GLU A 73 -0.52 6.67 0.56
C GLU A 73 -1.93 7.27 0.48
N LYS A 74 -2.02 8.58 0.26
CA LYS A 74 -3.25 9.35 0.03
C LYS A 74 -4.07 8.85 -1.15
N LEU A 75 -3.43 8.20 -2.14
CA LEU A 75 -4.12 7.59 -3.28
C LEU A 75 -4.88 6.29 -2.91
N SER A 76 -4.85 5.84 -1.65
CA SER A 76 -5.79 4.80 -1.15
C SER A 76 -7.27 5.19 -1.32
N TYR A 77 -7.57 6.48 -1.54
CA TYR A 77 -8.89 6.96 -1.96
C TYR A 77 -9.43 6.19 -3.17
N LEU A 78 -8.59 5.89 -4.18
CA LEU A 78 -8.99 5.17 -5.39
C LEU A 78 -9.54 3.77 -5.11
N ALA A 79 -8.91 3.06 -4.16
CA ALA A 79 -9.37 1.73 -3.77
C ALA A 79 -10.70 1.80 -3.01
N ARG A 80 -10.86 2.77 -2.11
CA ARG A 80 -11.93 2.78 -1.10
C ARG A 80 -13.20 3.55 -1.49
N ALA A 81 -13.11 4.57 -2.34
CA ALA A 81 -14.24 5.46 -2.67
C ALA A 81 -15.24 4.82 -3.64
N LYS A 82 -16.38 4.36 -3.13
CA LYS A 82 -17.33 3.53 -3.88
C LYS A 82 -17.97 4.25 -5.08
N MET A 83 -18.16 5.58 -5.00
CA MET A 83 -18.83 6.35 -6.05
C MET A 83 -17.93 6.72 -7.24
N LEU A 84 -16.64 6.36 -7.20
CA LEU A 84 -15.72 6.60 -8.32
C LEU A 84 -16.17 5.89 -9.60
N GLN A 85 -16.12 6.62 -10.70
CA GLN A 85 -16.37 6.07 -12.03
C GLN A 85 -15.16 5.29 -12.53
N THR A 86 -15.40 4.21 -13.29
CA THR A 86 -14.33 3.38 -13.86
C THR A 86 -13.38 4.20 -14.75
N SER A 87 -13.88 5.20 -15.48
CA SER A 87 -13.08 6.13 -16.28
C SER A 87 -12.07 6.93 -15.44
N GLN A 88 -12.49 7.42 -14.27
CA GLN A 88 -11.64 8.18 -13.35
C GLN A 88 -10.52 7.29 -12.81
N ILE A 89 -10.85 6.06 -12.42
CA ILE A 89 -9.88 5.08 -11.93
C ILE A 89 -8.86 4.74 -13.03
N ILE A 90 -9.31 4.41 -14.24
CA ILE A 90 -8.44 4.07 -15.37
C ILE A 90 -7.52 5.24 -15.72
N SER A 91 -8.02 6.47 -15.73
CA SER A 91 -7.23 7.67 -16.03
C SER A 91 -6.03 7.81 -15.07
N ILE A 92 -6.29 7.68 -13.76
CA ILE A 92 -5.25 7.77 -12.74
C ILE A 92 -4.30 6.57 -12.81
N LEU A 93 -4.81 5.35 -12.99
CA LEU A 93 -3.97 4.15 -13.16
C LEU A 93 -3.02 4.30 -14.35
N ASN A 94 -3.52 4.79 -15.49
CA ASN A 94 -2.71 5.04 -16.68
C ASN A 94 -1.59 6.05 -16.39
N PHE A 95 -1.89 7.14 -15.68
CA PHE A 95 -0.88 8.11 -15.26
C PHE A 95 0.21 7.46 -14.39
N LEU A 96 -0.16 6.71 -13.36
CA LEU A 96 0.78 6.05 -12.45
C LEU A 96 1.62 4.98 -13.18
N MET A 97 1.01 4.19 -14.05
CA MET A 97 1.70 3.17 -14.85
C MET A 97 2.72 3.80 -15.80
N ASN A 98 2.35 4.88 -16.50
CA ASN A 98 3.26 5.59 -17.39
C ASN A 98 4.43 6.21 -16.62
N TRP A 99 4.15 6.78 -15.45
CA TRP A 99 5.19 7.31 -14.58
C TRP A 99 6.18 6.22 -14.14
N LEU A 100 5.68 5.06 -13.71
CA LEU A 100 6.50 3.92 -13.31
C LEU A 100 7.33 3.34 -14.47
N ASN A 101 6.72 3.17 -15.65
CA ASN A 101 7.44 2.69 -16.84
C ASN A 101 8.62 3.62 -17.18
N LYS A 102 8.36 4.93 -17.22
CA LYS A 102 9.40 5.94 -17.46
C LYS A 102 10.48 5.90 -16.38
N PHE A 103 10.09 5.73 -15.11
CA PHE A 103 11.03 5.64 -14.00
C PHE A 103 11.99 4.44 -14.15
N VAL A 104 11.46 3.28 -14.54
CA VAL A 104 12.28 2.08 -14.79
C VAL A 104 13.23 2.32 -15.95
N GLU A 105 12.74 2.85 -17.06
CA GLU A 105 13.55 3.11 -18.26
C GLU A 105 14.72 4.07 -17.99
N GLU A 106 14.51 5.10 -17.18
CA GLU A 106 15.53 6.11 -16.88
C GLU A 106 16.51 5.67 -15.77
N ARG A 107 16.04 4.93 -14.75
CA ARG A 107 16.79 4.73 -13.51
C ARG A 107 17.18 3.29 -13.20
N GLU A 108 16.69 2.29 -13.93
CA GLU A 108 17.09 0.89 -13.68
C GLU A 108 18.60 0.67 -13.85
N ILE A 109 19.25 1.47 -14.70
CA ILE A 109 20.70 1.43 -14.90
C ILE A 109 21.48 1.82 -13.64
N GLU A 110 20.91 2.67 -12.77
CA GLU A 110 21.56 3.12 -11.53
C GLU A 110 21.73 1.94 -10.54
N ILE A 111 20.84 0.95 -10.57
CA ILE A 111 20.87 -0.20 -9.66
C ILE A 111 22.10 -1.08 -9.88
N VAL A 112 22.54 -1.19 -11.13
CA VAL A 112 23.71 -2.02 -11.49
C VAL A 112 24.97 -1.53 -10.79
N ASN A 113 25.01 -0.24 -10.43
CA ASN A 113 26.14 0.39 -9.74
C ASN A 113 26.12 0.18 -8.22
N GLY A 114 25.21 -0.63 -7.67
CA GLY A 114 25.15 -0.94 -6.23
C GLY A 114 24.60 0.19 -5.37
N VAL A 115 23.70 1.01 -5.92
CA VAL A 115 23.08 2.14 -5.21
C VAL A 115 22.09 1.64 -4.14
N ASN A 116 22.01 2.36 -3.01
CA ASN A 116 21.02 2.07 -1.98
C ASN A 116 19.58 2.25 -2.52
N MET A 117 18.76 1.20 -2.36
CA MET A 117 17.36 1.16 -2.80
C MET A 117 16.47 2.17 -2.08
N ASP A 118 16.86 2.66 -0.90
CA ASP A 118 16.13 3.69 -0.14
C ASP A 118 16.00 5.02 -0.90
N ARG A 119 16.72 5.22 -2.01
CA ARG A 119 16.58 6.40 -2.86
C ARG A 119 15.34 6.33 -3.76
N PHE A 120 14.77 5.15 -3.93
CA PHE A 120 13.63 4.90 -4.83
C PHE A 120 12.30 4.79 -4.07
N LYS A 121 12.16 5.41 -2.88
CA LYS A 121 10.94 5.32 -2.05
C LYS A 121 9.68 5.65 -2.84
N LEU A 122 9.71 6.76 -3.58
CA LEU A 122 8.58 7.22 -4.38
C LEU A 122 8.13 6.16 -5.40
N PHE A 123 9.07 5.38 -5.95
CA PHE A 123 8.76 4.27 -6.86
C PHE A 123 8.03 3.14 -6.14
N TYR A 124 8.54 2.70 -4.99
CA TYR A 124 7.92 1.62 -4.21
C TYR A 124 6.54 2.01 -3.68
N SER A 125 6.38 3.24 -3.16
CA SER A 125 5.09 3.72 -2.67
C SER A 125 4.08 3.90 -3.82
N THR A 126 4.52 4.34 -5.01
CA THR A 126 3.64 4.44 -6.20
C THR A 126 3.20 3.05 -6.66
N PHE A 127 4.13 2.10 -6.73
CA PHE A 127 3.82 0.72 -7.10
C PHE A 127 2.87 0.07 -6.08
N GLN A 128 3.10 0.29 -4.78
CA GLN A 128 2.22 -0.19 -3.71
C GLN A 128 0.78 0.32 -3.86
N VAL A 129 0.60 1.60 -4.23
CA VAL A 129 -0.74 2.14 -4.51
C VAL A 129 -1.40 1.39 -5.68
N LEU A 130 -0.66 1.09 -6.75
CA LEU A 130 -1.19 0.29 -7.86
C LEU A 130 -1.60 -1.11 -7.42
N LEU A 131 -0.76 -1.80 -6.64
CA LEU A 131 -1.10 -3.12 -6.09
C LEU A 131 -2.39 -3.05 -5.27
N TYR A 132 -2.48 -2.04 -4.40
CA TYR A 132 -3.63 -1.84 -3.53
C TYR A 132 -4.91 -1.56 -4.32
N VAL A 133 -4.88 -0.65 -5.29
CA VAL A 133 -6.05 -0.37 -6.15
C VAL A 133 -6.46 -1.62 -6.93
N PHE A 134 -5.50 -2.36 -7.49
CA PHE A 134 -5.77 -3.60 -8.21
C PHE A 134 -6.49 -4.62 -7.30
N CYS A 135 -5.98 -4.84 -6.08
CA CYS A 135 -6.61 -5.79 -5.15
C CYS A 135 -8.09 -5.46 -4.89
N PHE A 136 -8.42 -4.17 -4.77
CA PHE A 136 -9.80 -3.75 -4.47
C PHE A 136 -10.70 -3.60 -5.71
N ARG A 137 -10.13 -3.42 -6.90
CA ARG A 137 -10.87 -2.99 -8.10
C ARG A 137 -10.61 -3.83 -9.34
N HIS A 138 -9.89 -4.95 -9.26
CA HIS A 138 -9.54 -5.81 -10.39
C HIS A 138 -10.74 -6.15 -11.29
N SER A 139 -11.92 -6.41 -10.70
CA SER A 139 -13.16 -6.70 -11.43
C SER A 139 -13.65 -5.58 -12.35
N LEU A 140 -13.30 -4.31 -12.06
CA LEU A 140 -13.62 -3.15 -12.91
C LEU A 140 -12.56 -2.90 -14.00
N LEU A 141 -11.44 -3.64 -13.96
CA LEU A 141 -10.28 -3.45 -14.82
C LEU A 141 -10.20 -4.50 -15.94
N LYS A 142 -11.29 -5.24 -16.13
CA LYS A 142 -11.49 -6.15 -17.27
C LYS A 142 -12.44 -5.53 -18.29
N THR A 143 -12.15 -5.75 -19.57
CA THR A 143 -13.04 -5.42 -20.67
C THR A 143 -14.09 -6.51 -20.86
N ASP A 144 -15.09 -6.26 -21.72
CA ASP A 144 -16.11 -7.25 -22.08
C ASP A 144 -15.51 -8.50 -22.75
N ASP A 145 -14.30 -8.38 -23.33
CA ASP A 145 -13.55 -9.46 -23.98
C ASP A 145 -12.64 -10.25 -23.01
N ASP A 146 -12.77 -10.02 -21.69
CA ASP A 146 -11.90 -10.59 -20.63
C ASP A 146 -10.41 -10.18 -20.76
N ASP A 147 -10.14 -9.10 -21.49
CA ASP A 147 -8.81 -8.49 -21.58
C ASP A 147 -8.58 -7.47 -20.46
N TRP A 148 -7.32 -7.34 -20.02
CA TRP A 148 -6.93 -6.37 -19.01
C TRP A 148 -6.81 -4.97 -19.58
N VAL A 149 -7.54 -4.03 -18.98
CA VAL A 149 -7.45 -2.60 -19.31
C VAL A 149 -6.01 -2.12 -19.10
N LEU A 150 -5.51 -1.26 -20.00
CA LEU A 150 -4.11 -0.76 -20.01
C LEU A 150 -3.02 -1.84 -20.13
N GLY A 151 -3.37 -3.10 -20.41
CA GLY A 151 -2.41 -4.20 -20.40
C GLY A 151 -1.78 -4.43 -19.03
N LEU A 152 -2.60 -4.38 -17.97
CA LEU A 152 -2.16 -4.55 -16.58
C LEU A 152 -1.43 -5.87 -16.34
N ASP A 153 -1.85 -6.95 -16.98
CA ASP A 153 -1.17 -8.25 -17.00
C ASP A 153 0.30 -8.13 -17.41
N LYS A 154 0.55 -7.55 -18.59
CA LYS A 154 1.90 -7.36 -19.13
C LYS A 154 2.69 -6.38 -18.28
N PHE A 155 2.04 -5.33 -17.79
CA PHE A 155 2.66 -4.35 -16.92
C PHE A 155 3.15 -4.99 -15.62
N PHE A 156 2.29 -5.69 -14.87
CA PHE A 156 2.70 -6.30 -13.61
C PHE A 156 3.80 -7.35 -13.82
N GLN A 157 3.68 -8.20 -14.84
CA GLN A 157 4.72 -9.18 -15.17
C GLN A 157 6.08 -8.52 -15.45
N ARG A 158 6.10 -7.43 -16.23
CA ARG A 158 7.33 -6.65 -16.48
C ARG A 158 7.87 -6.03 -15.19
N MET A 159 7.01 -5.40 -14.38
CA MET A 159 7.43 -4.62 -13.22
C MET A 159 8.01 -5.49 -12.10
N VAL A 160 7.42 -6.67 -11.82
CA VAL A 160 7.87 -7.54 -10.73
C VAL A 160 9.24 -8.18 -10.99
N ILE A 161 9.66 -8.32 -12.25
CA ILE A 161 10.96 -8.88 -12.62
C ILE A 161 12.07 -7.83 -12.82
N THR A 162 11.74 -6.54 -12.70
CA THR A 162 12.73 -5.46 -12.78
C THR A 162 13.79 -5.58 -11.69
N LYS A 163 14.95 -4.95 -11.90
CA LYS A 163 16.03 -4.92 -10.89
C LYS A 163 15.64 -4.19 -9.61
N PHE A 164 14.57 -3.39 -9.63
CA PHE A 164 14.01 -2.73 -8.44
C PHE A 164 13.43 -3.76 -7.46
N ASN A 165 12.92 -4.90 -7.94
CA ASN A 165 12.29 -5.94 -7.11
C ASN A 165 11.29 -5.34 -6.09
N PRO A 166 10.22 -4.68 -6.57
CA PRO A 166 9.30 -3.94 -5.71
C PRO A 166 8.62 -4.81 -4.64
N LEU A 167 8.40 -6.09 -4.93
CA LEU A 167 7.80 -7.07 -4.00
C LEU A 167 8.63 -7.28 -2.72
N LYS A 168 9.90 -6.86 -2.70
CA LYS A 168 10.77 -6.94 -1.53
C LYS A 168 10.64 -5.73 -0.60
N PHE A 169 10.28 -4.57 -1.15
CA PHE A 169 10.35 -3.29 -0.47
C PHE A 169 8.98 -2.71 -0.11
N CYS A 170 7.93 -3.05 -0.86
CA CYS A 170 6.56 -2.70 -0.50
C CYS A 170 6.06 -3.50 0.72
N ASN A 171 4.97 -3.03 1.31
CA ASN A 171 4.26 -3.64 2.43
C ASN A 171 3.92 -5.13 2.17
N GLU A 172 4.39 -6.01 3.06
CA GLU A 172 4.26 -7.46 2.95
C GLU A 172 2.79 -7.91 2.83
N ASN A 173 1.87 -7.28 3.57
CA ASN A 173 0.45 -7.64 3.53
C ASN A 173 -0.18 -7.30 2.18
N VAL A 174 0.10 -6.12 1.63
CA VAL A 174 -0.42 -5.69 0.32
C VAL A 174 0.16 -6.55 -0.79
N VAL A 175 1.45 -6.89 -0.71
CA VAL A 175 2.13 -7.77 -1.68
C VAL A 175 1.55 -9.17 -1.67
N LEU A 176 1.31 -9.76 -0.50
CA LEU A 176 0.71 -11.09 -0.38
C LEU A 176 -0.72 -11.12 -0.91
N MET A 177 -1.51 -10.10 -0.55
CA MET A 177 -2.87 -9.91 -1.05
C MET A 177 -2.90 -9.81 -2.58
N PHE A 178 -2.01 -9.01 -3.15
CA PHE A 178 -1.85 -8.90 -4.60
C PHE A 178 -1.44 -10.22 -5.23
N ALA A 179 -0.44 -10.91 -4.68
CA ALA A 179 0.06 -12.15 -5.25
C ALA A 179 -1.03 -13.23 -5.34
N LYS A 180 -1.92 -13.29 -4.34
CA LYS A 180 -3.07 -14.19 -4.34
C LYS A 180 -4.04 -13.88 -5.47
N ILE A 181 -4.55 -12.64 -5.50
CA ILE A 181 -5.51 -12.22 -6.52
C ILE A 181 -4.90 -12.33 -7.92
N ALA A 182 -3.66 -11.88 -8.10
CA ALA A 182 -2.98 -11.91 -9.39
C ALA A 182 -2.72 -13.33 -9.91
N GLN A 183 -2.58 -14.33 -9.04
CA GLN A 183 -2.46 -15.73 -9.44
C GLN A 183 -3.81 -16.29 -9.90
N GLU A 184 -4.87 -16.07 -9.11
CA GLU A 184 -6.22 -16.55 -9.44
C GLU A 184 -6.73 -15.92 -10.75
N GLU A 185 -6.44 -14.63 -10.94
CA GLU A 185 -6.79 -13.85 -12.13
C GLU A 185 -5.79 -14.02 -13.30
N ASN A 186 -4.80 -14.91 -13.19
CA ASN A 186 -3.77 -15.18 -14.20
C ASN A 186 -2.99 -13.94 -14.69
N VAL A 187 -2.84 -12.92 -13.84
CA VAL A 187 -2.17 -11.65 -14.14
C VAL A 187 -0.66 -11.78 -13.97
N ALA A 188 -0.20 -12.26 -12.81
CA ALA A 188 1.22 -12.35 -12.50
C ALA A 188 1.52 -13.42 -11.44
N TYR A 189 2.62 -14.14 -11.63
CA TYR A 189 3.08 -15.21 -10.73
C TYR A 189 4.19 -14.71 -9.79
N CYS A 190 3.79 -14.19 -8.63
CA CYS A 190 4.72 -13.50 -7.72
C CYS A 190 5.32 -14.39 -6.62
N PHE A 191 4.68 -15.52 -6.28
CA PHE A 191 5.06 -16.33 -5.11
C PHE A 191 6.50 -16.83 -5.12
N SER A 192 7.01 -17.28 -6.27
CA SER A 192 8.40 -17.71 -6.41
C SER A 192 9.40 -16.59 -6.08
N ILE A 193 9.07 -15.35 -6.48
CA ILE A 193 9.89 -14.17 -6.22
C ILE A 193 9.81 -13.79 -4.74
N ILE A 194 8.61 -13.81 -4.15
CA ILE A 194 8.38 -13.52 -2.73
C ILE A 194 9.13 -14.53 -1.85
N GLN A 195 9.08 -15.82 -2.17
CA GLN A 195 9.79 -16.86 -1.43
C GLN A 195 11.31 -16.69 -1.54
N LYS A 196 11.83 -16.36 -2.73
CA LYS A 196 13.24 -16.01 -2.93
C LYS A 196 13.64 -14.81 -2.05
N ASN A 197 12.84 -13.74 -2.04
CA ASN A 197 13.07 -12.55 -1.23
C ASN A 197 13.11 -12.87 0.27
N LYS A 198 12.18 -13.71 0.75
CA LYS A 198 12.12 -14.17 2.15
C LYS A 198 13.36 -15.00 2.51
N ASN A 199 13.79 -15.91 1.62
CA ASN A 199 14.97 -16.74 1.84
C ASN A 199 16.26 -15.92 1.87
N GLU A 200 16.40 -14.90 1.02
CA GLU A 200 17.53 -13.95 1.07
C GLU A 200 17.56 -13.16 2.39
N ARG A 201 16.39 -12.72 2.88
CA ARG A 201 16.25 -12.05 4.18
C ARG A 201 16.73 -12.96 5.32
N LEU A 202 16.34 -14.25 5.30
CA LEU A 202 16.75 -15.25 6.30
C LEU A 202 18.24 -15.61 6.22
N LYS A 203 18.82 -15.72 5.01
CA LYS A 203 20.26 -15.96 4.82
C LYS A 203 21.12 -14.79 5.30
N GLY A 204 20.65 -13.55 5.13
CA GLY A 204 21.31 -12.37 5.68
C GLY A 204 21.36 -12.36 7.22
N ILE A 205 20.39 -13.00 7.88
CA ILE A 205 20.33 -13.15 9.34
C ILE A 205 21.13 -14.37 9.82
N SER A 206 21.12 -15.48 9.07
CA SER A 206 21.86 -16.70 9.42
C SER A 206 23.36 -16.67 9.07
N GLY A 207 23.79 -15.76 8.19
CA GLY A 207 25.20 -15.61 7.79
C GLY A 207 26.09 -14.95 8.84
N THR A 208 25.56 -14.48 9.97
CA THR A 208 26.32 -13.72 10.99
C THR A 208 26.74 -14.57 12.20
N LYS A 209 26.58 -15.89 12.17
CA LYS A 209 27.00 -16.77 13.29
C LYS A 209 28.42 -17.38 13.18
N LEU A 210 29.30 -16.89 12.31
CA LEU A 210 30.67 -17.45 12.20
C LEU A 210 31.82 -16.43 11.98
N SER A 211 31.66 -15.14 12.30
CA SER A 211 32.82 -14.26 12.41
C SER A 211 32.70 -13.30 13.59
N VAL A 212 33.20 -13.72 14.74
CA VAL A 212 33.68 -12.80 15.77
C VAL A 212 34.86 -12.06 15.18
N SER A 213 34.62 -10.87 14.66
CA SER A 213 35.65 -9.89 14.34
C SER A 213 35.05 -8.51 14.59
N SER A 214 35.55 -7.92 15.67
CA SER A 214 35.30 -6.60 16.23
C SER A 214 34.88 -5.52 15.23
N GLY A 215 33.76 -4.86 15.55
CA GLY A 215 33.52 -3.46 15.23
C GLY A 215 32.87 -3.18 13.87
N ASP A 216 31.54 -3.29 13.79
CA ASP A 216 30.78 -2.26 13.07
C ASP A 216 29.31 -2.18 13.53
N SER A 217 28.97 -1.14 14.30
CA SER A 217 27.62 -0.83 14.79
C SER A 217 26.70 -0.23 13.71
N SER A 218 27.04 -0.40 12.43
CA SER A 218 26.36 0.17 11.26
C SER A 218 25.20 -0.72 10.76
N ASN A 219 25.34 -2.04 10.87
CA ASN A 219 24.34 -3.01 10.35
C ASN A 219 23.05 -3.06 11.18
N SER A 220 23.11 -2.85 12.50
CA SER A 220 21.92 -2.79 13.36
C SER A 220 21.09 -1.52 13.10
N LYS A 221 21.74 -0.40 12.78
CA LYS A 221 21.07 0.85 12.39
C LYS A 221 20.43 0.77 10.99
N LEU A 222 21.06 0.07 10.05
CA LEU A 222 20.50 -0.16 8.70
C LEU A 222 19.24 -1.03 8.76
N ASN A 223 19.22 -2.05 9.62
CA ASN A 223 18.04 -2.89 9.83
C ASN A 223 16.91 -2.13 10.54
N LEU A 224 17.24 -1.29 11.53
CA LEU A 224 16.25 -0.43 12.21
C LEU A 224 15.66 0.65 11.27
N ALA A 225 16.48 1.26 10.42
CA ALA A 225 16.02 2.23 9.41
C ALA A 225 15.15 1.57 8.32
N LYS A 226 15.46 0.32 7.93
CA LYS A 226 14.58 -0.49 7.08
C LYS A 226 13.26 -0.84 7.77
N GLN A 227 13.28 -1.11 9.08
CA GLN A 227 12.07 -1.40 9.85
C GLN A 227 11.18 -0.15 9.95
N GLN A 228 11.77 1.02 10.19
CA GLN A 228 11.08 2.32 10.13
C GLN A 228 10.55 2.66 8.73
N PHE A 229 11.22 2.23 7.66
CA PHE A 229 10.76 2.37 6.28
C PHE A 229 9.50 1.51 6.02
N VAL A 230 9.48 0.27 6.51
CA VAL A 230 8.32 -0.64 6.43
C VAL A 230 7.16 -0.17 7.33
N ASP A 231 7.46 0.38 8.50
CA ASP A 231 6.45 0.86 9.46
C ASP A 231 5.75 2.15 9.00
N LEU A 232 6.41 3.01 8.21
CA LEU A 232 5.74 4.14 7.57
C LEU A 232 4.77 3.68 6.47
N GLU A 233 5.13 2.65 5.68
CA GLU A 233 4.33 2.09 4.58
C GLU A 233 3.11 1.23 5.02
N GLY A 234 2.86 1.15 6.32
CA GLY A 234 1.70 0.44 6.90
C GLY A 234 0.43 1.28 7.02
N TYR A 235 0.52 2.60 6.79
CA TYR A 235 -0.58 3.51 7.08
C TYR A 235 -1.29 3.98 5.80
N PHE A 236 -2.46 3.41 5.51
CA PHE A 236 -3.34 3.95 4.48
C PHE A 236 -4.36 4.92 5.11
N PRO A 237 -4.38 6.21 4.74
CA PRO A 237 -5.26 7.22 5.34
C PRO A 237 -6.75 6.87 5.28
N PHE A 238 -7.18 6.08 4.29
CA PHE A 238 -8.57 5.67 4.13
C PHE A 238 -8.83 4.22 4.56
N ASP A 239 -7.98 3.63 5.40
CA ASP A 239 -8.29 2.35 6.04
C ASP A 239 -9.48 2.45 7.03
N PRO A 240 -10.14 1.32 7.36
CA PRO A 240 -11.46 1.33 7.98
C PRO A 240 -11.52 2.12 9.29
N LEU A 241 -12.59 2.92 9.40
CA LEU A 241 -12.90 3.69 10.61
C LEU A 241 -13.26 2.80 11.79
N PHE A 242 -12.70 3.14 12.96
CA PHE A 242 -13.03 2.49 14.24
C PHE A 242 -14.30 3.06 14.90
N LEU A 243 -14.82 4.20 14.43
CA LEU A 243 -15.99 4.86 15.00
C LEU A 243 -17.28 4.21 14.50
N LYS A 244 -18.00 3.50 15.39
CA LYS A 244 -19.19 2.69 15.06
C LYS A 244 -20.31 3.48 14.36
N GLU A 245 -20.63 4.69 14.84
CA GLU A 245 -21.69 5.52 14.27
C GLU A 245 -21.28 6.10 12.90
N SER A 246 -20.10 6.72 12.79
CA SER A 246 -19.60 7.24 11.51
C SER A 246 -19.41 6.12 10.47
N LYS A 247 -19.07 4.91 10.91
CA LYS A 247 -18.96 3.73 10.04
C LYS A 247 -20.30 3.36 9.40
N ARG A 248 -21.43 3.52 10.10
CA ARG A 248 -22.77 3.27 9.55
C ARG A 248 -23.09 4.27 8.43
N GLU A 249 -22.77 5.54 8.63
CA GLU A 249 -23.01 6.62 7.65
C GLU A 249 -22.14 6.50 6.39
N ILE A 250 -20.90 6.03 6.55
CA ILE A 250 -19.92 5.95 5.45
C ILE A 250 -20.06 4.67 4.62
N ARG A 251 -20.74 3.64 5.15
CA ARG A 251 -20.86 2.32 4.54
C ARG A 251 -21.31 2.36 3.07
N ASP A 252 -22.22 3.27 2.73
CA ASP A 252 -22.78 3.33 1.38
C ASP A 252 -21.81 3.96 0.36
N TYR A 253 -20.74 4.62 0.84
CA TYR A 253 -19.71 5.31 0.06
C TYR A 253 -18.32 4.64 0.18
N TYR A 254 -18.20 3.54 0.93
CA TYR A 254 -16.92 2.93 1.28
C TYR A 254 -16.86 1.46 0.92
N ILE A 255 -15.73 1.04 0.35
CA ILE A 255 -15.45 -0.36 0.02
C ILE A 255 -14.64 -1.02 1.15
N GLU A 256 -15.27 -1.97 1.83
CA GLU A 256 -14.60 -2.84 2.81
C GLU A 256 -13.91 -4.03 2.14
N TRP A 257 -12.76 -4.43 2.70
CA TRP A 257 -12.00 -5.58 2.22
C TRP A 257 -12.81 -6.89 2.25
N SER A 258 -13.65 -7.06 3.27
CA SER A 258 -14.56 -8.21 3.44
C SER A 258 -15.54 -8.40 2.28
N THR A 259 -15.81 -7.36 1.50
CA THR A 259 -16.67 -7.45 0.30
C THR A 259 -15.94 -8.16 -0.84
N ILE A 260 -14.61 -8.04 -0.87
CA ILE A 260 -13.75 -8.55 -1.93
C ILE A 260 -13.14 -9.90 -1.53
N SER A 261 -12.72 -10.07 -0.28
CA SER A 261 -12.00 -11.28 0.18
C SER A 261 -12.83 -12.57 0.16
N ARG A 262 -14.16 -12.47 0.19
CA ARG A 262 -15.07 -13.62 0.19
C ARG A 262 -14.87 -14.54 -1.00
N ASP A 263 -14.47 -14.00 -2.14
CA ASP A 263 -14.25 -14.76 -3.37
C ASP A 263 -12.92 -15.55 -3.30
N TYR A 264 -12.03 -15.17 -2.38
CA TYR A 264 -10.67 -15.68 -2.26
C TYR A 264 -10.47 -16.53 -0.99
N GLU A 265 -11.46 -16.66 -0.10
CA GLU A 265 -11.34 -17.35 1.20
C GLU A 265 -11.46 -18.89 1.12
N SER A 266 -11.70 -19.47 -0.06
CA SER A 266 -12.03 -20.91 -0.22
C SER A 266 -10.83 -21.89 -0.15
N ASP A 267 -9.59 -21.43 -0.34
CA ASP A 267 -8.41 -22.32 -0.49
C ASP A 267 -7.37 -22.14 0.65
N THR A 268 -7.82 -21.79 1.86
CA THR A 268 -6.94 -21.29 2.94
C THR A 268 -6.29 -22.34 3.84
N ASP A 269 -6.56 -23.63 3.69
CA ASP A 269 -6.04 -24.64 4.64
C ASP A 269 -4.53 -24.90 4.51
N ASP A 270 -3.87 -24.51 3.41
CA ASP A 270 -2.42 -24.76 3.21
C ASP A 270 -1.49 -23.56 3.52
N PHE A 271 -2.03 -22.37 3.80
CA PHE A 271 -1.22 -21.13 3.91
C PHE A 271 -1.19 -20.46 5.29
N ASP A 272 -2.19 -20.69 6.14
CA ASP A 272 -2.09 -20.30 7.55
C ASP A 272 -0.89 -20.97 8.24
N ASP A 273 -0.46 -22.13 7.74
CA ASP A 273 0.74 -22.85 8.19
C ASP A 273 2.04 -22.11 7.86
N LEU A 274 2.15 -21.42 6.72
CA LEU A 274 3.38 -20.68 6.33
C LEU A 274 3.56 -19.37 7.11
N ALA A 275 2.46 -18.76 7.56
CA ALA A 275 2.46 -17.60 8.44
C ALA A 275 2.68 -17.98 9.91
N ASN A 276 2.13 -19.12 10.34
CA ASN A 276 2.37 -19.68 11.68
C ASN A 276 3.79 -20.21 11.84
N ASP A 277 4.35 -20.92 10.86
CA ASP A 277 5.73 -21.44 10.91
C ASP A 277 6.76 -20.32 11.11
N ALA A 278 6.52 -19.15 10.51
CA ALA A 278 7.39 -17.98 10.70
C ALA A 278 7.25 -17.38 12.10
N LYS A 279 6.04 -17.33 12.66
CA LYS A 279 5.80 -16.88 14.05
C LYS A 279 6.37 -17.87 15.07
N GLU A 280 6.29 -19.16 14.78
CA GLU A 280 6.80 -20.22 15.65
C GLU A 280 8.33 -20.33 15.60
N ALA A 281 8.95 -20.14 14.43
CA ALA A 281 10.40 -20.03 14.30
C ALA A 281 10.98 -18.83 15.08
N VAL A 282 10.27 -17.69 15.09
CA VAL A 282 10.65 -16.52 15.90
C VAL A 282 10.46 -16.79 17.40
N ARG A 283 9.39 -17.50 17.79
CA ARG A 283 9.18 -17.91 19.19
C ARG A 283 10.23 -18.91 19.69
N ARG A 284 10.58 -19.93 18.90
CA ARG A 284 11.63 -20.92 19.26
C ARG A 284 13.00 -20.27 19.39
N ASN A 285 13.30 -19.26 18.59
CA ASN A 285 14.55 -18.50 18.73
C ASN A 285 14.58 -17.56 19.95
N SER A 286 13.43 -17.20 20.50
CA SER A 286 13.33 -16.32 21.68
C SER A 286 13.37 -17.08 23.01
N MET A 287 13.23 -18.41 23.00
CA MET A 287 13.26 -19.26 24.21
C MET A 287 14.61 -19.95 24.46
N ASN A 288 15.54 -19.92 23.50
CA ASN A 288 16.88 -20.53 23.64
C ASN A 288 17.95 -19.54 24.14
N VAL A 289 17.57 -18.45 24.82
CA VAL A 289 18.49 -17.39 25.27
C VAL A 289 18.56 -17.28 26.81
N ASP A 290 17.72 -17.99 27.56
CA ASP A 290 17.58 -17.78 29.01
C ASP A 290 18.07 -18.93 29.91
N ASP A 291 18.84 -19.92 29.40
CA ASP A 291 19.24 -21.11 30.21
C ASP A 291 20.76 -21.31 30.40
N ASP A 292 21.61 -20.32 30.11
CA ASP A 292 23.06 -20.40 30.39
C ASP A 292 23.54 -19.14 31.13
N ASP A 293 23.19 -18.99 32.41
CA ASP A 293 23.94 -18.17 33.39
C ASP A 293 23.45 -18.46 34.81
N ASP A 294 23.96 -19.54 35.43
CA ASP A 294 24.27 -19.59 36.86
C ASP A 294 24.91 -20.95 37.19
N ASP A 295 26.25 -20.98 37.23
CA ASP A 295 27.01 -21.72 38.25
C ASP A 295 28.52 -21.62 37.97
N SER A 296 29.16 -20.58 38.52
CA SER A 296 30.57 -20.65 38.89
C SER A 296 30.88 -19.69 40.03
N ASP A 297 30.56 -20.11 41.25
CA ASP A 297 31.16 -19.57 42.46
C ASP A 297 31.86 -20.74 43.20
N SER A 298 33.19 -20.80 43.10
CA SER A 298 34.11 -21.58 43.95
C SER A 298 35.54 -21.07 43.79
#